data_AF-A0A9W6J1P7-F1
#
_entry.id   AF-A0A9W6J1P7-F1
#
_cell.length_a   1.000
_cell.length_b   1.000
_cell.length_c   1.000
_cell.angle_alpha   90.00
_cell.angle_beta   90.00
_cell.angle_gamma   90.00
#
_symmetry.space_group_name_H-M   'P 1'
#
loop_
_entity.id
_entity.type
_entity.pdbx_description
1 polymer ?
#
loop_
_entity_poly.entity_id
_entity_poly.type
_entity_poly.pdbx_seq_one_letter_code
_entity_poly.pdbx_strand_id
1 'polypeptide(L)'
;MLSGEVYIASTGEGSSARAVGQGMNVQDKAPAAAATADMALRDRVGALRAGLEDGLIGASGLVQRLLIGLLTGGHVLVEGAPGLAKTRAVKRLSSGLDASFARIQCTPDLMPADLTGTTVWRPDQGRFEFLPGPIFHSLVLVDEINRAPPKVQSALLEAMAERQVTAGASTYPLPDPFMVVATQNPIEHEGTFPLPEAQLDRFLMHVVVGLPDTTSERLILDLVERETAGHEQAMPLKLSGEEVRAARRDVANVYLAPALKDYIVRLVSATRDADTVPEVRRAIEYPVSPRGTLSLAAASKARAYLEGRDHVTPDDVADLAADTLAHRLVLTWRAAADGRTARDLVGPLLDAVRPL
;
A
#
# COMPACT_ATOMS: atom_id res chain seq x y z
N MET A 1 64.99 -36.37 3.39
CA MET A 1 66.14 -37.02 4.06
C MET A 1 66.00 -36.70 5.53
N LEU A 2 65.74 -37.59 6.48
CA LEU A 2 65.86 -39.05 6.60
C LEU A 2 64.52 -39.56 7.22
N SER A 3 63.76 -40.52 6.66
CA SER A 3 63.93 -42.00 6.70
C SER A 3 64.32 -42.54 8.08
N GLY A 4 63.61 -43.46 8.73
CA GLY A 4 62.45 -44.26 8.33
C GLY A 4 62.12 -45.34 9.39
N GLU A 5 61.10 -46.14 9.04
CA GLU A 5 60.80 -47.53 9.46
C GLU A 5 60.41 -47.75 10.96
N VAL A 6 59.46 -48.62 11.33
CA VAL A 6 59.36 -50.06 11.05
C VAL A 6 57.95 -50.63 11.43
N TYR A 7 57.39 -51.40 10.49
CA TYR A 7 56.59 -52.66 10.52
C TYR A 7 55.27 -52.88 11.31
N ILE A 8 54.13 -53.24 10.65
CA ILE A 8 53.48 -54.57 10.27
C ILE A 8 53.16 -55.47 11.51
N ALA A 9 52.07 -56.25 11.68
CA ALA A 9 51.06 -56.86 10.81
C ALA A 9 49.88 -57.48 11.59
N SER A 10 48.73 -57.61 10.89
CA SER A 10 47.77 -58.74 10.83
C SER A 10 47.06 -59.22 12.12
N THR A 11 45.84 -59.77 12.16
CA THR A 11 45.03 -60.60 11.24
C THR A 11 43.55 -60.54 11.67
N GLY A 12 42.59 -60.75 10.76
CA GLY A 12 41.26 -61.24 11.16
C GLY A 12 40.10 -60.96 10.20
N GLU A 13 39.98 -61.79 9.16
CA GLU A 13 38.75 -62.06 8.37
C GLU A 13 37.56 -62.39 9.32
N GLY A 14 36.27 -62.25 9.03
CA GLY A 14 35.47 -61.97 7.84
C GLY A 14 34.02 -62.40 8.14
N SER A 15 33.08 -61.93 7.31
CA SER A 15 31.75 -62.52 7.04
C SER A 15 30.47 -61.97 7.73
N SER A 16 29.64 -61.41 6.84
CA SER A 16 28.17 -61.56 6.70
C SER A 16 27.19 -60.62 7.44
N ALA A 17 26.73 -59.63 6.67
CA ALA A 17 25.33 -59.37 6.32
C ALA A 17 24.21 -59.51 7.38
N ARG A 18 23.55 -58.40 7.70
CA ARG A 18 22.16 -58.11 7.25
C ARG A 18 21.70 -56.73 7.71
N ALA A 19 20.92 -56.10 6.83
CA ALA A 19 20.31 -54.79 6.96
C ALA A 19 19.30 -54.69 8.10
N VAL A 20 19.29 -53.55 8.80
CA VAL A 20 18.08 -52.80 9.17
C VAL A 20 18.48 -51.32 9.20
N GLY A 21 17.89 -50.52 8.32
CA GLY A 21 17.99 -49.08 8.34
C GLY A 21 16.86 -48.44 9.14
N GLN A 22 17.10 -47.18 9.51
CA GLN A 22 16.18 -46.06 9.80
C GLN A 22 16.26 -45.49 11.22
N GLY A 23 16.57 -44.19 11.29
CA GLY A 23 16.27 -43.35 12.44
C GLY A 23 17.35 -42.38 12.93
N MET A 24 18.15 -41.76 12.05
CA MET A 24 18.89 -40.55 12.46
C MET A 24 17.92 -39.36 12.50
N ASN A 25 17.56 -38.97 13.72
CA ASN A 25 16.76 -37.79 14.01
C ASN A 25 17.67 -36.55 13.89
N VAL A 26 17.67 -35.90 12.73
CA VAL A 26 18.31 -34.59 12.56
C VAL A 26 17.31 -33.56 13.09
N GLN A 27 17.51 -33.16 14.35
CA GLN A 27 16.91 -31.94 14.88
C GLN A 27 17.52 -30.75 14.15
N ASP A 28 16.78 -30.20 13.20
CA ASP A 28 17.09 -28.92 12.58
C ASP A 28 16.89 -27.82 13.62
N LYS A 29 18.02 -27.26 14.08
CA LYS A 29 18.06 -26.13 15.02
C LYS A 29 18.88 -25.02 14.39
N ALA A 30 18.21 -24.09 13.69
CA ALA A 30 18.53 -22.64 13.65
C ALA A 30 17.63 -21.88 12.64
N PRO A 31 17.44 -20.54 12.77
CA PRO A 31 17.95 -19.66 13.84
C PRO A 31 16.91 -18.72 14.47
N ALA A 32 16.95 -18.61 15.80
CA ALA A 32 16.33 -17.52 16.57
C ALA A 32 17.01 -16.15 16.35
N ALA A 33 18.09 -16.07 15.55
CA ALA A 33 18.85 -14.86 15.28
C ALA A 33 18.24 -13.95 14.19
N ALA A 34 17.35 -14.47 13.34
CA ALA A 34 16.62 -13.65 12.35
C ALA A 34 15.51 -12.82 13.04
N ALA A 35 14.88 -13.38 14.07
CA ALA A 35 13.78 -12.74 14.81
C ALA A 35 14.21 -11.49 15.60
N THR A 36 15.48 -11.38 15.99
CA THR A 36 16.00 -10.24 16.76
C THR A 36 16.28 -8.99 15.93
N ALA A 37 16.53 -9.12 14.62
CA ALA A 37 16.68 -7.98 13.71
C ALA A 37 15.31 -7.47 13.20
N ASP A 38 14.36 -8.39 12.98
CA ASP A 38 12.98 -8.09 12.59
C ASP A 38 12.21 -7.28 13.63
N MET A 39 12.46 -7.52 14.93
CA MET A 39 11.85 -6.73 16.01
C MET A 39 12.29 -5.25 15.94
N ALA A 40 13.57 -4.98 15.65
CA ALA A 40 14.09 -3.61 15.58
C ALA A 40 13.47 -2.81 14.41
N LEU A 41 13.19 -3.44 13.28
CA LEU A 41 12.55 -2.76 12.15
C LEU A 41 11.05 -2.55 12.38
N ARG A 42 10.35 -3.57 12.88
CA ARG A 42 8.92 -3.44 13.22
C ARG A 42 8.68 -2.38 14.28
N ASP A 43 9.53 -2.30 15.30
CA ASP A 43 9.46 -1.26 16.33
C ASP A 43 9.64 0.13 15.75
N ARG A 44 10.52 0.30 14.75
CA ARG A 44 10.69 1.58 14.05
C ARG A 44 9.48 1.94 13.18
N VAL A 45 8.85 0.97 12.53
CA VAL A 45 7.58 1.19 11.82
C VAL A 45 6.47 1.56 12.81
N GLY A 46 6.42 0.92 13.98
CA GLY A 46 5.50 1.26 15.06
C GLY A 46 5.73 2.68 15.60
N ALA A 47 6.99 3.08 15.79
CA ALA A 47 7.34 4.43 16.21
C ALA A 47 7.02 5.48 15.12
N LEU A 48 7.18 5.15 13.83
CA LEU A 48 6.69 5.98 12.73
C LEU A 48 5.17 6.16 12.83
N ARG A 49 4.41 5.06 13.00
CA ARG A 49 2.94 5.11 13.17
C ARG A 49 2.54 6.00 14.34
N ALA A 50 3.12 5.79 15.52
CA ALA A 50 2.83 6.58 16.70
C ALA A 50 3.15 8.06 16.48
N GLY A 51 4.29 8.36 15.85
CA GLY A 51 4.67 9.73 15.50
C GLY A 51 3.70 10.41 14.53
N LEU A 52 3.10 9.65 13.61
CA LEU A 52 2.07 10.15 12.70
C LEU A 52 0.76 10.45 13.44
N GLU A 53 0.30 9.52 14.28
CA GLU A 53 -0.94 9.63 15.05
C GLU A 53 -0.89 10.81 16.06
N ASP A 54 0.26 11.05 16.69
CA ASP A 54 0.42 12.10 17.72
C ASP A 54 0.08 13.52 17.23
N GLY A 55 0.31 13.82 15.95
CA GLY A 55 -0.07 15.12 15.37
C GLY A 55 -1.19 15.07 14.36
N LEU A 56 -2.02 14.03 14.45
CA LEU A 56 -3.20 13.84 13.61
C LEU A 56 -4.35 13.32 14.47
N ILE A 57 -5.24 14.22 14.87
CA ILE A 57 -6.40 13.87 15.69
C ILE A 57 -7.49 13.24 14.81
N GLY A 58 -8.06 12.12 15.27
CA GLY A 58 -9.18 11.45 14.61
C GLY A 58 -8.83 10.79 13.26
N ALA A 59 -7.54 10.67 12.92
CA ALA A 59 -7.08 10.19 11.62
C ALA A 59 -6.29 8.87 11.69
N SER A 60 -6.41 8.10 12.77
CA SER A 60 -5.72 6.80 12.94
C SER A 60 -6.02 5.83 11.80
N GLY A 61 -7.27 5.82 11.31
CA GLY A 61 -7.65 5.05 10.13
C GLY A 61 -6.83 5.46 8.91
N LEU A 62 -6.84 6.75 8.56
CA LEU A 62 -6.06 7.27 7.42
C LEU A 62 -4.56 6.95 7.56
N VAL A 63 -3.97 7.15 8.74
CA VAL A 63 -2.56 6.83 9.01
C VAL A 63 -2.28 5.36 8.74
N GLN A 64 -3.11 4.45 9.26
CA GLN A 64 -2.94 3.02 9.02
C GLN A 64 -3.02 2.69 7.52
N ARG A 65 -3.95 3.29 6.76
CA ARG A 65 -4.06 3.05 5.31
C ARG A 65 -2.88 3.61 4.52
N LEU A 66 -2.33 4.76 4.92
CA LEU A 66 -1.11 5.30 4.32
C LEU A 66 0.09 4.38 4.55
N LEU A 67 0.25 3.86 5.77
CA LEU A 67 1.31 2.91 6.08
C LEU A 67 1.13 1.58 5.33
N ILE A 68 -0.10 1.08 5.21
CA ILE A 68 -0.41 -0.10 4.39
C ILE A 68 0.04 0.16 2.93
N GLY A 69 -0.34 1.29 2.32
CA GLY A 69 0.10 1.63 0.97
C GLY A 69 1.62 1.66 0.82
N LEU A 70 2.32 2.27 1.78
CA LEU A 70 3.78 2.32 1.79
C LEU A 70 4.40 0.92 1.87
N LEU A 71 3.89 0.08 2.76
CA LEU A 71 4.39 -1.26 3.09
C LEU A 71 3.98 -2.34 2.10
N THR A 72 3.00 -2.10 1.24
CA THR A 72 2.67 -2.98 0.10
C THR A 72 3.19 -2.44 -1.23
N GLY A 73 3.74 -1.22 -1.25
CA GLY A 73 4.12 -0.53 -2.49
C GLY A 73 2.93 -0.19 -3.38
N GLY A 74 1.76 0.05 -2.77
CA GLY A 74 0.55 0.46 -3.44
C GLY A 74 0.28 1.96 -3.31
N HIS A 75 -0.58 2.47 -4.18
CA HIS A 75 -1.01 3.86 -4.19
C HIS A 75 -2.36 4.00 -3.48
N VAL A 76 -2.59 5.15 -2.83
CA VAL A 76 -3.80 5.38 -2.03
C VAL A 76 -4.56 6.58 -2.59
N LEU A 77 -5.85 6.39 -2.82
CA LEU A 77 -6.78 7.47 -3.15
C LEU A 77 -7.53 7.86 -1.88
N VAL A 78 -7.57 9.14 -1.55
CA VAL A 78 -8.19 9.68 -0.33
C VAL A 78 -9.29 10.67 -0.70
N GLU A 79 -10.53 10.28 -0.50
CA GLU A 79 -11.70 11.13 -0.67
C GLU A 79 -12.12 11.74 0.67
N GLY A 80 -12.54 12.99 0.65
CA GLY A 80 -13.10 13.63 1.84
C GLY A 80 -13.24 15.14 1.65
N ALA A 81 -13.98 15.79 2.55
CA ALA A 81 -14.13 17.24 2.53
C ALA A 81 -12.76 17.97 2.69
N PRO A 82 -12.66 19.23 2.25
CA PRO A 82 -11.53 20.09 2.57
C PRO A 82 -11.31 20.20 4.09
N GLY A 83 -10.06 20.36 4.51
CA GLY A 83 -9.73 20.56 5.93
C GLY A 83 -9.59 19.29 6.78
N LEU A 84 -9.83 18.10 6.23
CA LEU A 84 -9.75 16.81 6.97
C LEU A 84 -8.32 16.27 7.17
N ALA A 85 -7.35 17.16 7.38
CA ALA A 85 -5.94 16.82 7.62
C ALA A 85 -5.27 15.86 6.60
N LYS A 86 -5.88 15.60 5.42
CA LYS A 86 -5.35 14.69 4.38
C LYS A 86 -3.94 15.08 3.94
N THR A 87 -3.77 16.33 3.50
CA THR A 87 -2.48 16.91 3.11
C THR A 87 -1.48 16.91 4.27
N ARG A 88 -1.96 17.18 5.50
CA ARG A 88 -1.14 17.16 6.71
C ARG A 88 -0.62 15.75 7.01
N ALA A 89 -1.45 14.73 6.88
CA ALA A 89 -1.07 13.34 7.12
C ALA A 89 0.04 12.89 6.16
N VAL A 90 -0.09 13.21 4.88
CA VAL A 90 0.94 12.87 3.87
C VAL A 90 2.23 13.67 4.06
N LYS A 91 2.13 14.96 4.42
CA LYS A 91 3.31 15.78 4.74
C LYS A 91 4.05 15.25 5.98
N ARG A 92 3.30 14.81 6.99
CA ARG A 92 3.88 14.20 8.20
C ARG A 92 4.53 12.84 7.89
N LEU A 93 3.90 12.03 7.05
CA LEU A 93 4.50 10.80 6.52
C LEU A 93 5.82 11.08 5.81
N SER A 94 5.85 12.05 4.90
CA SER A 94 7.08 12.53 4.24
C SER A 94 8.16 12.88 5.25
N SER A 95 7.81 13.61 6.31
CA SER A 95 8.75 14.03 7.36
C SER A 95 9.33 12.86 8.16
N GLY A 96 8.60 11.74 8.23
CA GLY A 96 9.03 10.49 8.86
C GLY A 96 9.74 9.51 7.93
N LEU A 97 9.99 9.91 6.67
CA LEU A 97 10.76 9.14 5.71
C LEU A 97 12.03 9.90 5.33
N ASP A 98 13.13 9.17 5.17
CA ASP A 98 14.33 9.70 4.51
C ASP A 98 14.19 9.45 3.00
N ALA A 99 13.25 10.18 2.41
CA ALA A 99 12.82 9.99 1.03
C ALA A 99 12.42 11.33 0.42
N SER A 100 12.57 11.45 -0.90
CA SER A 100 12.19 12.66 -1.62
C SER A 100 10.66 12.81 -1.67
N PHE A 101 10.17 14.04 -1.53
CA PHE A 101 8.74 14.36 -1.52
C PHE A 101 8.40 15.46 -2.52
N ALA A 102 7.31 15.26 -3.26
CA ALA A 102 6.71 16.29 -4.09
C ALA A 102 5.21 16.42 -3.83
N ARG A 103 4.71 17.66 -3.93
CA ARG A 103 3.28 17.97 -3.93
C ARG A 103 2.89 18.55 -5.28
N ILE A 104 1.86 17.97 -5.88
CA ILE A 104 1.27 18.39 -7.15
C ILE A 104 -0.15 18.82 -6.85
N GLN A 105 -0.47 20.07 -7.10
CA GLN A 105 -1.85 20.54 -7.10
C GLN A 105 -2.41 20.35 -8.51
N CYS A 106 -3.47 19.59 -8.67
CA CYS A 106 -4.10 19.42 -9.96
C CYS A 106 -4.97 20.61 -10.31
N THR A 107 -4.75 21.13 -11.51
CA THR A 107 -5.51 22.24 -12.10
C THR A 107 -5.94 21.88 -13.53
N PRO A 108 -6.97 22.52 -14.09
CA PRO A 108 -7.47 22.20 -15.44
C PRO A 108 -6.47 22.48 -16.57
N ASP A 109 -5.46 23.31 -16.31
CA ASP A 109 -4.40 23.71 -17.24
C ASP A 109 -3.13 22.84 -17.13
N LEU A 110 -3.08 21.94 -16.15
CA LEU A 110 -1.93 21.05 -15.94
C LEU A 110 -1.69 20.19 -17.18
N MET A 111 -0.42 20.06 -17.59
CA MET A 111 -0.02 19.26 -18.74
C MET A 111 0.72 17.98 -18.29
N PRO A 112 0.67 16.88 -19.07
CA PRO A 112 1.38 15.65 -18.70
C PRO A 112 2.86 15.85 -18.41
N ALA A 113 3.54 16.71 -19.19
CA ALA A 113 4.95 17.05 -19.02
C ALA A 113 5.26 17.77 -17.70
N ASP A 114 4.27 18.45 -17.09
CA ASP A 114 4.46 19.08 -15.77
C ASP A 114 4.56 18.02 -14.65
N LEU A 115 4.07 16.80 -14.89
CA LEU A 115 4.18 15.67 -13.98
C LEU A 115 5.39 14.80 -14.31
N THR A 116 5.48 14.40 -15.59
CA THR A 116 6.46 13.43 -16.06
C THR A 116 7.82 14.04 -16.34
N GLY A 117 7.91 15.36 -16.50
CA GLY A 117 9.13 16.05 -16.90
C GLY A 117 9.15 16.37 -18.39
N THR A 118 10.15 17.16 -18.77
CA THR A 118 10.28 17.69 -20.13
C THR A 118 11.72 17.62 -20.61
N THR A 119 11.89 17.53 -21.92
CA THR A 119 13.21 17.54 -22.54
C THR A 119 13.52 18.96 -23.03
N VAL A 120 14.59 19.55 -22.51
CA VAL A 120 15.02 20.91 -22.86
C VAL A 120 16.30 20.90 -23.69
N TRP A 121 16.40 21.80 -24.65
CA TRP A 121 17.65 22.01 -25.39
C TRP A 121 18.64 22.80 -24.53
N ARG A 122 19.88 22.30 -24.39
CA ARG A 122 21.01 22.98 -23.73
C ARG A 122 21.98 23.49 -24.78
N PRO A 123 21.89 24.77 -25.21
CA PRO A 123 22.73 25.31 -26.27
C PRO A 123 24.22 25.29 -25.92
N ASP A 124 24.56 25.44 -24.65
CA ASP A 124 25.91 25.38 -24.09
C ASP A 124 26.58 24.01 -24.30
N GLN A 125 25.78 22.94 -24.35
CA GLN A 125 26.26 21.56 -24.51
C GLN A 125 25.87 20.94 -25.86
N GLY A 126 25.10 21.65 -26.68
CA GLY A 126 24.60 21.15 -27.97
C GLY A 126 23.79 19.86 -27.85
N ARG A 127 23.09 19.63 -26.73
CA ARG A 127 22.32 18.41 -26.48
C ARG A 127 20.96 18.67 -25.85
N PHE A 128 20.05 17.72 -26.02
CA PHE A 128 18.80 17.65 -25.28
C PHE A 128 19.07 17.04 -23.89
N GLU A 129 18.58 17.69 -22.83
CA GLU A 129 18.65 17.23 -21.44
C GLU A 129 17.24 16.99 -20.92
N PHE A 130 17.02 15.86 -20.26
CA PHE A 130 15.75 15.56 -19.59
C PHE A 130 15.72 16.20 -18.21
N LEU A 131 14.68 17.01 -17.97
CA LEU A 131 14.37 17.56 -16.66
C LEU A 131 13.26 16.71 -16.02
N PRO A 132 13.58 15.92 -14.97
CA PRO A 132 12.60 15.06 -14.33
C PRO A 132 11.51 15.90 -13.66
N GLY A 133 10.26 15.48 -13.86
CA GLY A 133 9.11 16.08 -13.20
C GLY A 133 8.96 15.64 -11.73
N PRO A 134 7.96 16.16 -11.02
CA PRO A 134 7.70 15.85 -9.62
C PRO A 134 7.44 14.37 -9.34
N ILE A 135 7.02 13.56 -10.32
CA ILE A 135 6.77 12.13 -10.10
C ILE A 135 8.04 11.31 -9.84
N PHE A 136 9.24 11.86 -10.09
CA PHE A 136 10.52 11.24 -9.72
C PHE A 136 10.86 11.36 -8.22
N HIS A 137 9.89 11.72 -7.38
CA HIS A 137 10.03 11.71 -5.93
C HIS A 137 9.47 10.41 -5.35
N SER A 138 10.05 9.92 -4.26
CA SER A 138 9.62 8.69 -3.60
C SER A 138 8.20 8.75 -3.03
N LEU A 139 7.78 9.91 -2.53
CA LEU A 139 6.41 10.15 -2.08
C LEU A 139 5.83 11.34 -2.83
N VAL A 140 4.74 11.13 -3.55
CA VAL A 140 4.06 12.16 -4.34
C VAL A 140 2.64 12.34 -3.80
N LEU A 141 2.35 13.54 -3.30
CA LEU A 141 0.99 13.97 -2.98
C LEU A 141 0.37 14.63 -4.22
N VAL A 142 -0.75 14.10 -4.69
CA VAL A 142 -1.51 14.65 -5.81
C VAL A 142 -2.85 15.17 -5.27
N ASP A 143 -2.94 16.49 -5.06
CA ASP A 143 -4.16 17.10 -4.54
C ASP A 143 -5.17 17.35 -5.66
N GLU A 144 -6.43 17.03 -5.39
CA GLU A 144 -7.57 17.24 -6.30
C GLU A 144 -7.37 16.60 -7.69
N ILE A 145 -6.97 15.32 -7.73
CA ILE A 145 -6.71 14.58 -9.00
C ILE A 145 -7.88 14.66 -9.99
N ASN A 146 -9.11 14.82 -9.49
CA ASN A 146 -10.30 15.03 -10.31
C ASN A 146 -10.31 16.38 -11.05
N ARG A 147 -9.47 17.36 -10.74
CA ARG A 147 -9.35 18.61 -11.51
C ARG A 147 -8.36 18.53 -12.67
N ALA A 148 -7.52 17.49 -12.68
CA ALA A 148 -6.58 17.27 -13.77
C ALA A 148 -7.29 16.78 -15.04
N PRO A 149 -6.91 17.25 -16.23
CA PRO A 149 -7.44 16.72 -17.48
C PRO A 149 -7.22 15.21 -17.63
N PRO A 150 -8.08 14.48 -18.37
CA PRO A 150 -7.96 13.02 -18.53
C PRO A 150 -6.58 12.54 -19.04
N LYS A 151 -5.90 13.35 -19.87
CA LYS A 151 -4.54 13.04 -20.36
C LYS A 151 -3.49 13.08 -19.24
N VAL A 152 -3.63 14.00 -18.29
CA VAL A 152 -2.76 14.10 -17.12
C VAL A 152 -2.98 12.94 -16.17
N GLN A 153 -4.26 12.64 -15.88
CA GLN A 153 -4.64 11.48 -15.06
C GLN A 153 -4.04 10.19 -15.66
N SER A 154 -4.17 10.01 -16.97
CA SER A 154 -3.62 8.85 -17.68
C SER A 154 -2.10 8.77 -17.55
N ALA A 155 -1.36 9.87 -17.72
CA ALA A 155 0.10 9.89 -17.60
C ALA A 155 0.58 9.55 -16.17
N LEU A 156 -0.10 10.07 -15.14
CA LEU A 156 0.19 9.73 -13.75
C LEU A 156 -0.05 8.23 -13.48
N LEU A 157 -1.16 7.70 -13.96
CA LEU A 157 -1.57 6.32 -13.71
C LEU A 157 -0.74 5.30 -14.51
N GLU A 158 -0.25 5.69 -15.68
CA GLU A 158 0.73 4.93 -16.45
C GLU A 158 2.05 4.85 -15.68
N ALA A 159 2.55 5.98 -15.17
CA ALA A 159 3.75 6.01 -14.35
C ALA A 159 3.61 5.17 -13.06
N MET A 160 2.42 5.18 -12.43
CA MET A 160 2.09 4.31 -11.29
C MET A 160 2.15 2.82 -11.64
N ALA A 161 1.60 2.43 -12.79
CA ALA A 161 1.53 1.03 -13.21
C ALA A 161 2.89 0.50 -13.68
N GLU A 162 3.59 1.27 -14.52
CA GLU A 162 4.83 0.85 -15.18
C GLU A 162 6.08 1.13 -14.33
N ARG A 163 5.96 1.97 -13.29
CA ARG A 163 7.08 2.44 -12.44
C ARG A 163 8.24 3.07 -13.23
N GLN A 164 7.94 3.63 -14.38
CA GLN A 164 8.88 4.31 -15.26
C GLN A 164 8.14 5.32 -16.13
N VAL A 165 8.91 6.22 -16.73
CA VAL A 165 8.40 7.29 -17.60
C VAL A 165 9.20 7.27 -18.88
N THR A 166 8.51 7.28 -20.02
CA THR A 166 9.16 7.42 -21.33
C THR A 166 9.04 8.86 -21.81
N ALA A 167 10.18 9.50 -22.05
CA ALA A 167 10.25 10.84 -22.62
C ALA A 167 11.14 10.81 -23.87
N GLY A 168 10.56 11.11 -25.03
CA GLY A 168 11.23 10.96 -26.33
C GLY A 168 11.57 9.49 -26.61
N ALA A 169 12.85 9.19 -26.80
CA ALA A 169 13.35 7.84 -27.08
C ALA A 169 13.96 7.14 -25.84
N SER A 170 13.85 7.74 -24.65
CA SER A 170 14.49 7.24 -23.43
C SER A 170 13.46 6.96 -22.34
N THR A 171 13.71 5.90 -21.57
CA THR A 171 12.87 5.47 -20.46
C THR A 171 13.63 5.64 -19.15
N TYR A 172 12.98 6.28 -18.18
CA TYR A 172 13.55 6.65 -16.91
C TYR A 172 12.79 5.92 -15.78
N PRO A 173 13.45 5.09 -14.97
CA PRO A 173 12.80 4.41 -13.87
C PRO A 173 12.43 5.40 -12.77
N LEU A 174 11.29 5.16 -12.10
CA LEU A 174 10.91 5.89 -10.90
C LEU A 174 11.72 5.38 -9.68
N PRO A 175 11.83 6.18 -8.61
CA PRO A 175 12.50 5.76 -7.38
C PRO A 175 11.88 4.48 -6.78
N ASP A 176 12.65 3.77 -5.95
CA ASP A 176 12.10 2.72 -5.09
C ASP A 176 12.57 2.96 -3.64
N PRO A 177 11.68 3.25 -2.68
CA PRO A 177 10.21 3.24 -2.80
C PRO A 177 9.64 4.40 -3.63
N PHE A 178 8.52 4.12 -4.31
CA PHE A 178 7.64 5.08 -4.95
C PHE A 178 6.20 4.87 -4.48
N MET A 179 5.54 5.93 -4.03
CA MET A 179 4.15 5.94 -3.57
C MET A 179 3.47 7.22 -4.01
N VAL A 180 2.24 7.09 -4.48
CA VAL A 180 1.36 8.21 -4.83
C VAL A 180 0.20 8.19 -3.85
N VAL A 181 -0.05 9.33 -3.22
CA VAL A 181 -1.27 9.59 -2.47
C VAL A 181 -2.05 10.64 -3.22
N ALA A 182 -3.18 10.25 -3.80
CA ALA A 182 -4.05 11.17 -4.52
C ALA A 182 -5.22 11.57 -3.63
N THR A 183 -5.64 12.83 -3.67
CA THR A 183 -6.82 13.30 -2.96
C THR A 183 -7.91 13.74 -3.93
N GLN A 184 -9.17 13.53 -3.54
CA GLN A 184 -10.35 14.02 -4.27
C GLN A 184 -11.30 14.73 -3.31
N ASN A 185 -11.96 15.77 -3.82
CA ASN A 185 -13.03 16.48 -3.13
C ASN A 185 -14.36 16.18 -3.84
N PRO A 186 -15.35 15.54 -3.16
CA PRO A 186 -16.60 15.14 -3.80
C PRO A 186 -17.56 16.31 -4.07
N ILE A 187 -17.36 17.48 -3.45
CA ILE A 187 -18.31 18.61 -3.50
C ILE A 187 -18.06 19.55 -4.70
N GLU A 188 -16.87 19.50 -5.30
CA GLU A 188 -16.55 20.34 -6.46
C GLU A 188 -17.21 19.78 -7.73
N HIS A 189 -18.08 20.56 -8.35
CA HIS A 189 -18.78 20.18 -9.59
C HIS A 189 -18.29 20.93 -10.83
N GLU A 190 -17.54 22.01 -10.65
CA GLU A 190 -17.06 22.84 -11.75
C GLU A 190 -15.61 22.50 -12.09
N GLY A 191 -15.34 22.15 -13.36
CA GLY A 191 -13.99 21.84 -13.83
C GLY A 191 -13.42 20.51 -13.32
N THR A 192 -14.28 19.56 -12.93
CA THR A 192 -13.85 18.22 -12.49
C THR A 192 -14.06 17.16 -13.58
N PHE A 193 -13.06 16.30 -13.74
CA PHE A 193 -13.00 15.11 -14.56
C PHE A 193 -12.96 13.88 -13.63
N PRO A 194 -14.06 13.13 -13.50
CA PRO A 194 -14.06 11.92 -12.67
C PRO A 194 -13.05 10.91 -13.22
N LEU A 195 -12.38 10.19 -12.32
CA LEU A 195 -11.50 9.08 -12.72
C LEU A 195 -12.39 7.94 -13.25
N PRO A 196 -12.15 7.46 -14.48
CA PRO A 196 -12.75 6.22 -14.96
C PRO A 196 -12.48 5.05 -14.02
N GLU A 197 -13.35 4.06 -14.00
CA GLU A 197 -13.29 2.94 -13.07
C GLU A 197 -12.06 2.06 -13.32
N ALA A 198 -11.66 1.94 -14.59
CA ALA A 198 -10.40 1.29 -14.99
C ALA A 198 -9.15 2.02 -14.44
N GLN A 199 -9.26 3.33 -14.19
CA GLN A 199 -8.20 4.13 -13.59
C GLN A 199 -8.19 3.97 -12.07
N LEU A 200 -9.36 4.00 -11.42
CA LEU A 200 -9.51 3.75 -9.99
C LEU A 200 -8.94 2.41 -9.56
N ASP A 201 -9.12 1.35 -10.37
CA ASP A 201 -8.60 0.01 -10.09
C ASP A 201 -7.07 -0.05 -9.90
N ARG A 202 -6.32 0.98 -10.35
CA ARG A 202 -4.87 1.12 -10.12
C ARG A 202 -4.48 1.52 -8.70
N PHE A 203 -5.39 2.09 -7.92
CA PHE A 203 -5.15 2.37 -6.51
C PHE A 203 -5.35 1.11 -5.69
N LEU A 204 -4.44 0.86 -4.73
CA LEU A 204 -4.58 -0.25 -3.78
C LEU A 204 -5.87 -0.08 -2.98
N MET A 205 -6.05 1.13 -2.43
CA MET A 205 -7.19 1.51 -1.60
C MET A 205 -7.79 2.84 -2.01
N HIS A 206 -9.11 2.93 -1.91
CA HIS A 206 -9.87 4.15 -1.88
C HIS A 206 -10.39 4.38 -0.46
N VAL A 207 -9.85 5.39 0.22
CA VAL A 207 -10.12 5.72 1.62
C VAL A 207 -11.04 6.92 1.68
N VAL A 208 -12.19 6.77 2.33
CA VAL A 208 -13.13 7.86 2.55
C VAL A 208 -12.93 8.39 3.98
N VAL A 209 -12.61 9.68 4.10
CA VAL A 209 -12.40 10.36 5.38
C VAL A 209 -13.65 11.18 5.70
N GLY A 210 -14.30 10.84 6.81
CA GLY A 210 -15.47 11.56 7.32
C GLY A 210 -15.08 12.83 8.10
N LEU A 211 -16.09 13.65 8.40
CA LEU A 211 -15.92 14.79 9.30
C LEU A 211 -15.59 14.31 10.72
N PRO A 212 -14.70 15.01 11.45
CA PRO A 212 -14.41 14.71 12.85
C PRO A 212 -15.66 14.90 13.72
N ASP A 213 -15.75 14.17 14.82
CA ASP A 213 -16.73 14.46 15.87
C ASP A 213 -16.34 15.74 16.64
N THR A 214 -17.28 16.28 17.42
CA THR A 214 -17.09 17.53 18.16
C THR A 214 -15.90 17.47 19.13
N THR A 215 -15.62 16.29 19.70
CA THR A 215 -14.48 16.09 20.60
C THR A 215 -13.16 16.21 19.84
N SER A 216 -13.06 15.54 18.69
CA SER A 216 -11.91 15.57 17.79
C SER A 216 -11.71 16.98 17.24
N GLU A 217 -12.79 17.68 16.88
CA GLU A 217 -12.75 19.05 16.38
C GLU A 217 -12.20 20.03 17.43
N ARG A 218 -12.60 19.89 18.70
CA ARG A 218 -12.04 20.68 19.80
C ARG A 218 -10.55 20.43 20.01
N LEU A 219 -10.12 19.18 19.91
CA LEU A 219 -8.70 18.81 20.03
C LEU A 219 -7.90 19.35 18.83
N ILE A 220 -8.48 19.37 17.62
CA ILE A 220 -7.83 19.93 16.42
C ILE A 220 -7.55 21.42 16.65
N LEU A 221 -8.49 22.14 17.25
CA LEU A 221 -8.28 23.54 17.64
C LEU A 221 -7.09 23.68 18.61
N ASP A 222 -7.05 22.88 19.69
CA ASP A 222 -5.94 22.90 20.65
C ASP A 222 -4.58 22.60 19.98
N LEU A 223 -4.56 21.66 19.03
CA LEU A 223 -3.35 21.28 18.29
C LEU A 223 -2.84 22.44 17.43
N VAL A 224 -3.72 23.11 16.67
CA VAL A 224 -3.36 24.25 15.83
C VAL A 224 -2.87 25.44 16.66
N GLU A 225 -3.49 25.70 17.81
CA GLU A 225 -3.04 26.75 18.74
C GLU A 225 -1.63 26.48 19.26
N ARG A 226 -1.32 25.23 19.65
CA ARG A 226 0.02 24.83 20.10
C ARG A 226 1.09 24.99 19.02
N GLU A 227 0.77 24.58 17.79
CA GLU A 227 1.68 24.72 16.65
C GLU A 227 1.96 26.18 16.32
N THR A 228 0.91 27.03 16.36
CA THR A 228 1.05 28.48 16.16
C THR A 228 1.93 29.11 17.24
N ALA A 229 1.91 28.57 18.46
CA ALA A 229 2.79 28.95 19.55
C ALA A 229 4.22 28.38 19.44
N GLY A 230 4.59 27.74 18.32
CA GLY A 230 5.93 27.21 18.06
C GLY A 230 6.21 25.82 18.63
N HIS A 231 5.20 25.13 19.16
CA HIS A 231 5.34 23.78 19.70
C HIS A 231 5.02 22.70 18.64
N GLU A 232 5.67 22.78 17.48
CA GLU A 232 5.53 21.75 16.45
C GLU A 232 6.27 20.48 16.87
N GLN A 233 5.58 19.34 16.88
CA GLN A 233 6.17 18.05 17.22
C GLN A 233 6.96 17.52 16.03
N ALA A 234 8.28 17.39 16.21
CA ALA A 234 9.13 16.73 15.26
C ALA A 234 8.81 15.23 15.18
N MET A 235 9.01 14.64 14.00
CA MET A 235 8.94 13.19 13.85
C MET A 235 10.02 12.51 14.69
N PRO A 236 9.67 11.45 15.44
CA PRO A 236 10.61 10.81 16.36
C PRO A 236 11.77 10.11 15.65
N LEU A 237 11.56 9.70 14.40
CA LEU A 237 12.57 9.08 13.54
C LEU A 237 12.22 9.26 12.06
N LYS A 238 13.19 8.94 11.22
CA LYS A 238 12.99 8.75 9.78
C LYS A 238 13.27 7.30 9.38
N LEU A 239 12.41 6.71 8.56
CA LEU A 239 12.68 5.43 7.91
C LEU A 239 13.40 5.66 6.58
N SER A 240 14.51 4.97 6.37
CA SER A 240 15.23 4.99 5.10
C SER A 240 14.51 4.20 4.02
N GLY A 241 14.80 4.48 2.75
CA GLY A 241 14.27 3.70 1.63
C GLY A 241 14.63 2.20 1.71
N GLU A 242 15.79 1.87 2.29
CA GLU A 242 16.20 0.48 2.52
C GLU A 242 15.33 -0.21 3.58
N GLU A 243 15.04 0.48 4.68
CA GLU A 243 14.16 0.00 5.74
C GLU A 243 12.73 -0.20 5.25
N VAL A 244 12.22 0.72 4.42
CA VAL A 244 10.91 0.55 3.78
C VAL A 244 10.89 -0.70 2.89
N ARG A 245 11.95 -0.93 2.10
CA ARG A 245 12.06 -2.15 1.27
C ARG A 245 12.20 -3.42 2.12
N ALA A 246 12.88 -3.35 3.25
CA ALA A 246 12.96 -4.46 4.20
C ALA A 246 11.58 -4.78 4.80
N ALA A 247 10.88 -3.77 5.31
CA ALA A 247 9.55 -3.94 5.89
C ALA A 247 8.53 -4.47 4.86
N ARG A 248 8.63 -4.06 3.58
CA ARG A 248 7.85 -4.65 2.48
C ARG A 248 8.08 -6.16 2.32
N ARG A 249 9.32 -6.63 2.48
CA ARG A 249 9.64 -8.07 2.43
C ARG A 249 9.04 -8.81 3.62
N ASP A 250 9.14 -8.23 4.82
CA ASP A 250 8.57 -8.82 6.04
C ASP A 250 7.04 -8.93 5.93
N VAL A 251 6.39 -7.88 5.43
CA VAL A 251 4.95 -7.87 5.15
C VAL A 251 4.56 -8.93 4.13
N ALA A 252 5.35 -9.12 3.07
CA ALA A 252 5.11 -10.19 2.10
C ALA A 252 5.18 -11.59 2.74
N ASN A 253 6.05 -11.76 3.76
CA ASN A 253 6.24 -13.00 4.50
C ASN A 253 5.20 -13.27 5.60
N VAL A 254 4.37 -12.29 5.97
CA VAL A 254 3.24 -12.50 6.90
C VAL A 254 2.37 -13.65 6.40
N TYR A 255 2.08 -14.58 7.31
CA TYR A 255 1.36 -15.81 7.00
C TYR A 255 -0.11 -15.52 6.70
N LEU A 256 -0.55 -16.00 5.53
CA LEU A 256 -1.96 -15.98 5.12
C LEU A 256 -2.41 -17.43 4.96
N ALA A 257 -3.18 -17.92 5.94
CA ALA A 257 -3.66 -19.29 5.97
C ALA A 257 -4.48 -19.64 4.71
N PRO A 258 -4.44 -20.89 4.22
CA PRO A 258 -5.24 -21.32 3.07
C PRO A 258 -6.72 -20.97 3.19
N ALA A 259 -7.33 -21.19 4.36
CA ALA A 259 -8.74 -20.84 4.62
C ALA A 259 -9.04 -19.34 4.44
N LEU A 260 -8.09 -18.46 4.77
CA LEU A 260 -8.22 -17.02 4.53
C LEU A 260 -8.00 -16.63 3.07
N LYS A 261 -7.13 -17.34 2.33
CA LYS A 261 -7.03 -17.17 0.87
C LYS A 261 -8.35 -17.52 0.21
N ASP A 262 -8.92 -18.66 0.58
CA ASP A 262 -10.22 -19.12 0.08
C ASP A 262 -11.32 -18.14 0.46
N TYR A 263 -11.30 -17.61 1.69
CA TYR A 263 -12.23 -16.57 2.13
C TYR A 263 -12.15 -15.31 1.25
N ILE A 264 -10.96 -14.76 1.03
CA ILE A 264 -10.76 -13.57 0.17
C ILE A 264 -11.23 -13.84 -1.27
N VAL A 265 -10.92 -15.02 -1.83
CA VAL A 265 -11.35 -15.42 -3.17
C VAL A 265 -12.88 -15.55 -3.24
N ARG A 266 -13.52 -16.16 -2.24
CA ARG A 266 -14.98 -16.27 -2.15
C ARG A 266 -15.63 -14.90 -2.05
N LEU A 267 -15.07 -13.99 -1.25
CA LEU A 267 -15.59 -12.63 -1.09
C LEU A 267 -15.58 -11.87 -2.42
N VAL A 268 -14.46 -11.91 -3.16
CA VAL A 268 -14.36 -11.28 -4.48
C VAL A 268 -15.25 -12.00 -5.51
N SER A 269 -15.34 -13.32 -5.47
CA SER A 269 -16.16 -14.10 -6.40
C SER A 269 -17.66 -13.87 -6.18
N ALA A 270 -18.09 -13.62 -4.94
CA ALA A 270 -19.47 -13.26 -4.62
C ALA A 270 -19.93 -11.96 -5.29
N THR A 271 -19.02 -11.10 -5.74
CA THR A 271 -19.39 -9.92 -6.55
C THR A 271 -19.80 -10.29 -7.98
N ARG A 272 -19.36 -11.47 -8.46
CA ARG A 272 -19.61 -11.99 -9.82
C ARG A 272 -20.78 -12.98 -9.84
N ASP A 273 -20.93 -13.72 -8.75
CA ASP A 273 -21.92 -14.76 -8.56
C ASP A 273 -23.32 -14.19 -8.23
N ALA A 274 -24.34 -14.72 -8.88
CA ALA A 274 -25.73 -14.34 -8.65
C ALA A 274 -26.39 -15.13 -7.50
N ASP A 275 -25.80 -16.25 -7.08
CA ASP A 275 -26.41 -17.17 -6.13
C ASP A 275 -26.05 -16.82 -4.68
N THR A 276 -24.85 -16.26 -4.43
CA THR A 276 -24.41 -15.91 -3.07
C THR A 276 -25.22 -14.76 -2.46
N VAL A 277 -25.35 -13.62 -3.18
CA VAL A 277 -26.09 -12.43 -2.73
C VAL A 277 -26.85 -11.80 -3.91
N PRO A 278 -28.03 -12.33 -4.28
CA PRO A 278 -28.74 -11.93 -5.50
C PRO A 278 -29.01 -10.43 -5.61
N GLU A 279 -29.35 -9.77 -4.50
CA GLU A 279 -29.62 -8.33 -4.42
C GLU A 279 -28.37 -7.46 -4.60
N VAL A 280 -27.21 -7.94 -4.16
CA VAL A 280 -25.93 -7.27 -4.42
C VAL A 280 -25.54 -7.48 -5.87
N ARG A 281 -25.64 -8.70 -6.39
CA ARG A 281 -25.29 -8.98 -7.79
C ARG A 281 -26.12 -8.16 -8.78
N ARG A 282 -27.42 -7.99 -8.54
CA ARG A 282 -28.32 -7.14 -9.36
C ARG A 282 -27.95 -5.67 -9.34
N ALA A 283 -27.28 -5.21 -8.29
CA ALA A 283 -26.80 -3.84 -8.18
C ALA A 283 -25.45 -3.61 -8.85
N ILE A 284 -24.77 -4.67 -9.29
CA ILE A 284 -23.43 -4.61 -9.90
C ILE A 284 -23.53 -4.75 -11.42
N GLU A 285 -23.04 -3.74 -12.13
CA GLU A 285 -22.82 -3.78 -13.57
C GLU A 285 -21.48 -4.43 -13.91
N TYR A 286 -20.40 -3.95 -13.29
CA TYR A 286 -19.07 -4.54 -13.41
C TYR A 286 -18.54 -4.98 -12.04
N PRO A 287 -18.24 -6.28 -11.86
CA PRO A 287 -17.78 -6.84 -10.59
C PRO A 287 -16.29 -6.60 -10.37
N VAL A 288 -15.83 -6.89 -9.15
CA VAL A 288 -14.42 -6.68 -8.77
C VAL A 288 -13.48 -7.54 -9.60
N SER A 289 -12.39 -6.91 -10.08
CA SER A 289 -11.31 -7.57 -10.83
C SER A 289 -10.46 -8.49 -9.93
N PRO A 290 -9.67 -9.43 -10.49
CA PRO A 290 -8.71 -10.22 -9.70
C PRO A 290 -7.69 -9.36 -8.91
N ARG A 291 -7.48 -8.10 -9.31
CA ARG A 291 -6.63 -7.16 -8.55
C ARG A 291 -7.22 -6.83 -7.20
N GLY A 292 -8.54 -6.90 -7.02
CA GLY A 292 -9.18 -6.79 -5.71
C GLY A 292 -8.73 -7.91 -4.76
N THR A 293 -8.65 -9.16 -5.23
CA THR A 293 -8.14 -10.30 -4.44
C THR A 293 -6.70 -10.06 -3.98
N LEU A 294 -5.83 -9.64 -4.91
CA LEU A 294 -4.42 -9.38 -4.62
C LEU A 294 -4.25 -8.19 -3.66
N SER A 295 -4.99 -7.11 -3.89
CA SER A 295 -4.94 -5.89 -3.08
C SER A 295 -5.41 -6.16 -1.64
N LEU A 296 -6.53 -6.86 -1.48
CA LEU A 296 -7.07 -7.20 -0.17
C LEU A 296 -6.12 -8.13 0.60
N ALA A 297 -5.53 -9.14 -0.06
CA ALA A 297 -4.55 -10.02 0.56
C ALA A 297 -3.29 -9.26 1.01
N ALA A 298 -2.72 -8.41 0.15
CA ALA A 298 -1.55 -7.61 0.49
C ALA A 298 -1.83 -6.60 1.62
N ALA A 299 -2.97 -5.92 1.56
CA ALA A 299 -3.39 -4.96 2.58
C ALA A 299 -3.63 -5.65 3.94
N SER A 300 -4.25 -6.83 3.93
CA SER A 300 -4.51 -7.61 5.16
C SER A 300 -3.20 -8.07 5.83
N LYS A 301 -2.21 -8.48 5.03
CA LYS A 301 -0.86 -8.80 5.54
C LYS A 301 -0.18 -7.58 6.15
N ALA A 302 -0.26 -6.43 5.49
CA ALA A 302 0.32 -5.19 5.99
C ALA A 302 -0.35 -4.73 7.31
N ARG A 303 -1.68 -4.86 7.41
CA ARG A 303 -2.40 -4.58 8.66
C ARG A 303 -1.96 -5.52 9.78
N ALA A 304 -1.90 -6.82 9.54
CA ALA A 304 -1.40 -7.78 10.53
C ALA A 304 0.01 -7.43 11.02
N TYR A 305 0.93 -7.07 10.11
CA TYR A 305 2.27 -6.61 10.46
C TYR A 305 2.26 -5.34 11.33
N LEU A 306 1.44 -4.34 10.98
CA LEU A 306 1.29 -3.09 11.74
C LEU A 306 0.67 -3.30 13.13
N GLU A 307 -0.11 -4.37 13.31
CA GLU A 307 -0.67 -4.81 14.59
C GLU A 307 0.28 -5.76 15.35
N GLY A 308 1.52 -5.91 14.90
CA GLY A 308 2.52 -6.73 15.59
C GLY A 308 2.38 -8.24 15.37
N ARG A 309 1.48 -8.68 14.49
CA ARG A 309 1.22 -10.10 14.20
C ARG A 309 2.00 -10.59 12.99
N ASP A 310 2.30 -11.88 12.99
CA ASP A 310 2.95 -12.62 11.91
C ASP A 310 1.94 -13.39 11.03
N HIS A 311 0.65 -13.30 11.33
CA HIS A 311 -0.42 -13.95 10.59
C HIS A 311 -1.65 -13.03 10.46
N VAL A 312 -2.36 -13.21 9.35
CA VAL A 312 -3.62 -12.51 9.05
C VAL A 312 -4.79 -13.16 9.81
N THR A 313 -5.74 -12.33 10.23
CA THR A 313 -7.02 -12.74 10.85
C THR A 313 -8.20 -12.34 9.95
N PRO A 314 -9.41 -12.92 10.14
CA PRO A 314 -10.59 -12.49 9.37
C PRO A 314 -10.92 -11.00 9.54
N ASP A 315 -10.68 -10.43 10.72
CA ASP A 315 -10.92 -9.02 11.00
C ASP A 315 -10.05 -8.11 10.14
N ASP A 316 -8.81 -8.53 9.82
CA ASP A 316 -7.92 -7.84 8.88
C ASP A 316 -8.57 -7.65 7.51
N VAL A 317 -9.18 -8.71 7.02
CA VAL A 317 -9.86 -8.75 5.73
C VAL A 317 -11.13 -7.90 5.76
N ALA A 318 -11.95 -8.03 6.81
CA ALA A 318 -13.22 -7.32 6.92
C ALA A 318 -13.04 -5.79 6.96
N ASP A 319 -12.09 -5.29 7.76
CA ASP A 319 -11.82 -3.86 7.92
C ASP A 319 -11.34 -3.18 6.62
N LEU A 320 -10.61 -3.93 5.79
CA LEU A 320 -10.01 -3.41 4.56
C LEU A 320 -10.84 -3.72 3.31
N ALA A 321 -11.88 -4.55 3.42
CA ALA A 321 -12.71 -4.94 2.28
C ALA A 321 -13.35 -3.72 1.60
N ALA A 322 -13.90 -2.77 2.37
CA ALA A 322 -14.53 -1.60 1.80
C ALA A 322 -13.52 -0.71 1.05
N ASP A 323 -12.36 -0.47 1.66
CA ASP A 323 -11.31 0.38 1.10
C ASP A 323 -10.63 -0.25 -0.12
N THR A 324 -10.61 -1.58 -0.22
CA THR A 324 -9.97 -2.29 -1.34
C THR A 324 -10.96 -2.73 -2.42
N LEU A 325 -12.24 -2.94 -2.14
CA LEU A 325 -13.17 -3.51 -3.12
C LEU A 325 -14.14 -2.48 -3.70
N ALA A 326 -14.55 -1.47 -2.94
CA ALA A 326 -15.65 -0.58 -3.34
C ALA A 326 -15.38 0.18 -4.63
N HIS A 327 -14.17 0.75 -4.81
CA HIS A 327 -13.82 1.50 -6.02
C HIS A 327 -13.57 0.63 -7.26
N ARG A 328 -13.70 -0.69 -7.12
CA ARG A 328 -13.60 -1.69 -8.20
C ARG A 328 -14.95 -2.24 -8.61
N LEU A 329 -16.03 -1.80 -7.96
CA LEU A 329 -17.41 -2.15 -8.27
C LEU A 329 -18.03 -1.01 -9.05
N VAL A 330 -18.66 -1.34 -10.18
CA VAL A 330 -19.50 -0.39 -10.93
C VAL A 330 -20.94 -0.79 -10.71
N LEU A 331 -21.74 0.17 -10.25
CA LEU A 331 -23.15 -0.05 -10.01
C LEU A 331 -23.96 -0.01 -11.29
N THR A 332 -25.06 -0.76 -11.33
CA THR A 332 -26.06 -0.56 -12.38
C THR A 332 -26.72 0.80 -12.22
N TRP A 333 -27.16 1.39 -13.34
CA TRP A 333 -27.88 2.66 -13.33
C TRP A 333 -29.05 2.69 -12.32
N ARG A 334 -29.79 1.59 -12.21
CA ARG A 334 -30.91 1.47 -11.26
C ARG A 334 -30.44 1.57 -9.80
N ALA A 335 -29.38 0.85 -9.43
CA ALA A 335 -28.85 0.90 -8.08
C ALA A 335 -28.30 2.29 -7.72
N ALA A 336 -27.65 2.96 -8.68
CA ALA A 336 -27.19 4.32 -8.52
C ALA A 336 -28.36 5.32 -8.37
N ALA A 337 -29.42 5.16 -9.16
CA ALA A 337 -30.64 5.98 -9.07
C ALA A 337 -31.38 5.79 -7.73
N ASP A 338 -31.30 4.61 -7.13
CA ASP A 338 -31.82 4.31 -5.79
C ASP A 338 -30.91 4.86 -4.66
N GLY A 339 -29.86 5.62 -5.00
CA GLY A 339 -28.95 6.27 -4.06
C GLY A 339 -27.94 5.33 -3.40
N ARG A 340 -27.80 4.09 -3.87
CA ARG A 340 -26.81 3.14 -3.33
C ARG A 340 -25.41 3.54 -3.77
N THR A 341 -24.42 3.29 -2.91
CA THR A 341 -23.01 3.41 -3.24
C THR A 341 -22.34 2.04 -3.35
N ALA A 342 -21.21 1.97 -4.05
CA ALA A 342 -20.42 0.75 -4.15
C ALA A 342 -19.93 0.26 -2.79
N ARG A 343 -19.69 1.19 -1.84
CA ARG A 343 -19.29 0.87 -0.47
C ARG A 343 -20.41 0.18 0.32
N ASP A 344 -21.67 0.56 0.08
CA ASP A 344 -22.84 -0.06 0.71
C ASP A 344 -23.02 -1.54 0.31
N LEU A 345 -22.43 -1.97 -0.81
CA LEU A 345 -22.48 -3.36 -1.25
C LEU A 345 -21.54 -4.28 -0.47
N VAL A 346 -20.49 -3.73 0.16
CA VAL A 346 -19.43 -4.53 0.79
C VAL A 346 -19.91 -5.16 2.11
N GLY A 347 -20.69 -4.43 2.90
CA GLY A 347 -21.27 -4.95 4.16
C GLY A 347 -22.07 -6.24 3.96
N PRO A 348 -23.09 -6.24 3.08
CA PRO A 348 -23.86 -7.45 2.75
C PRO A 348 -23.01 -8.61 2.23
N LEU A 349 -21.94 -8.34 1.47
CA LEU A 349 -21.00 -9.38 1.01
C LEU A 349 -20.23 -10.01 2.16
N LEU A 350 -19.75 -9.21 3.12
CA LEU A 350 -19.11 -9.71 4.35
C LEU A 350 -20.09 -10.48 5.24
N ASP A 351 -21.38 -10.13 5.18
CA ASP A 351 -22.43 -10.83 5.91
C ASP A 351 -22.78 -12.20 5.36
N ALA A 352 -22.82 -12.32 4.03
CA ALA A 352 -23.10 -13.59 3.36
C ALA A 352 -21.87 -14.51 3.29
N VAL A 353 -20.68 -13.96 3.06
CA VAL A 353 -19.44 -14.74 2.95
C VAL A 353 -18.73 -14.72 4.30
N ARG A 354 -18.90 -15.78 5.09
CA ARG A 354 -18.21 -15.94 6.38
C ARG A 354 -16.84 -16.61 6.24
N PRO A 355 -15.84 -16.23 7.06
CA PRO A 355 -14.63 -16.99 7.24
C PRO A 355 -14.97 -18.40 7.77
N LEU A 356 -14.25 -19.42 7.28
CA LEU A 356 -14.45 -20.82 7.66
C LEU A 356 -13.94 -21.12 9.06
#